data_AF-X6N853-F1
#
_entry.id   AF-X6N853-F1
#
_cell.length_a   1.000
_cell.length_b   1.000
_cell.length_c   1.000
_cell.angle_alpha   90.00
_cell.angle_beta   90.00
_cell.angle_gamma   90.00
#
_symmetry.space_group_name_H-M   'P 1'
#
loop_
_entity.id
_entity.type
_entity.pdbx_description
1 polymer ?
#
loop_
_entity_poly.entity_id
_entity_poly.type
_entity_poly.pdbx_seq_one_letter_code
_entity_poly.pdbx_strand_id
1 'polypeptide(L)'
;MMQASGVADEKDDRHYVNRLVSRFENFIPPSVQEREARKKEEKSEEKEEKKEQESETMTSKNKQIYPKAVLLALDEVYSVNGVSEPNHTSVHTPNEYVEKIVDEFPHIFACGASIHPYREDCVEKLQYYKQKGCKVIKWLPNSMGIDPASSKCDHFYEAMKELDLILLSHTGAEHALDDASSFFVFCCCCC
;
A
#
# COMPACT_ATOMS: atom_id res chain seq x y z
N MET A 1 31.75 11.79 2.00
CA MET A 1 30.98 10.75 2.69
C MET A 1 29.62 11.35 3.03
N MET A 2 28.65 11.17 2.14
CA MET A 2 27.25 11.46 2.42
C MET A 2 26.65 10.12 2.87
N GLN A 3 26.25 10.02 4.14
CA GLN A 3 25.46 8.90 4.62
C GLN A 3 24.05 9.07 4.06
N ALA A 4 23.53 8.05 3.40
CA ALA A 4 22.10 7.90 3.19
C ALA A 4 21.47 7.47 4.53
N SER A 5 21.43 8.38 5.50
CA SER A 5 20.66 8.17 6.72
C SER A 5 19.21 8.57 6.43
N GLY A 6 18.52 7.70 5.70
CA GLY A 6 17.06 7.63 5.64
C GLY A 6 16.48 6.99 6.91
N VAL A 7 17.29 6.74 7.94
CA VAL A 7 16.77 6.65 9.31
C VAL A 7 16.20 8.03 9.59
N ALA A 8 14.89 8.15 9.43
CA ALA A 8 14.16 9.31 9.89
C ALA A 8 14.66 9.63 11.30
N ASP A 9 15.41 10.71 11.41
CA ASP A 9 15.35 11.53 12.60
C ASP A 9 13.87 11.62 12.92
N GLU A 10 13.45 11.29 14.15
CA GLU A 10 12.07 11.29 14.67
C GLU A 10 11.46 12.71 14.66
N LYS A 11 11.76 13.50 13.62
CA LYS A 11 11.12 14.73 13.22
C LYS A 11 9.68 14.40 12.91
N ASP A 12 8.84 14.71 13.89
CA ASP A 12 7.39 14.66 13.90
C ASP A 12 6.74 14.83 12.51
N ASP A 13 6.66 13.73 11.78
CA ASP A 13 6.04 13.58 10.47
C ASP A 13 4.51 13.47 10.60
N ARG A 14 4.00 13.54 11.82
CA ARG A 14 2.59 13.51 12.14
C ARG A 14 1.79 14.59 11.43
N HIS A 15 2.37 15.76 11.22
CA HIS A 15 1.71 16.83 10.50
C HIS A 15 1.41 16.45 9.04
N TYR A 16 2.27 15.66 8.38
CA TYR A 16 2.01 15.13 7.03
C TYR A 16 0.91 14.08 7.04
N VAL A 17 0.95 13.16 8.00
CA VAL A 17 -0.08 12.11 8.16
C VAL A 17 -1.44 12.73 8.42
N ASN A 18 -1.55 13.66 9.38
CA ASN A 18 -2.79 14.36 9.71
C ASN A 18 -3.33 15.15 8.50
N ARG A 19 -2.44 15.81 7.74
CA ARG A 19 -2.85 16.53 6.52
C ARG A 19 -3.37 15.56 5.46
N LEU A 20 -2.76 14.38 5.32
CA LEU A 20 -3.22 13.35 4.38
C LEU A 20 -4.59 12.81 4.80
N VAL A 21 -4.74 12.41 6.07
CA VAL A 21 -6.02 11.93 6.65
C VAL A 21 -7.12 12.97 6.43
N SER A 22 -6.87 14.23 6.78
CA SER A 22 -7.83 15.33 6.60
C SER A 22 -8.28 15.47 5.15
N ARG A 23 -7.39 15.27 4.17
CA ARG A 23 -7.77 15.31 2.75
C ARG A 23 -8.74 14.19 2.36
N PHE A 24 -8.55 12.98 2.91
CA PHE A 24 -9.43 11.84 2.64
C PHE A 24 -10.78 11.98 3.36
N GLU A 25 -10.76 12.45 4.61
CA GLU A 25 -11.97 12.69 5.39
C GLU A 25 -12.88 13.75 4.75
N ASN A 26 -12.26 14.77 4.15
CA ASN A 26 -12.95 15.88 3.49
C ASN A 26 -13.01 15.74 1.96
N PHE A 27 -12.65 14.58 1.40
CA PHE A 27 -12.62 14.38 -0.04
C PHE A 27 -14.02 14.43 -0.67
N ILE A 28 -15.01 13.85 0.01
CA ILE A 28 -16.39 13.75 -0.47
C ILE A 28 -17.20 14.94 0.08
N PRO A 29 -17.77 15.80 -0.79
CA PRO A 29 -18.52 16.99 -0.36
C PRO A 29 -19.72 16.64 0.53
N PRO A 30 -20.08 17.51 1.52
CA PRO A 30 -21.22 17.27 2.42
C PRO A 30 -22.54 17.00 1.69
N SER A 31 -22.81 17.70 0.58
CA SER A 31 -24.01 17.50 -0.22
C SER A 31 -24.13 16.08 -0.79
N VAL A 32 -23.00 15.42 -1.09
CA VAL A 32 -22.97 14.03 -1.54
C VAL A 32 -23.22 13.08 -0.35
N GLN A 33 -22.61 13.36 0.80
CA GLN A 33 -22.83 12.60 2.05
C GLN A 33 -24.33 12.59 2.41
N GLU A 34 -24.97 13.75 2.44
CA GLU A 34 -26.39 13.93 2.76
C GLU A 34 -27.30 13.22 1.76
N ARG A 35 -26.97 13.29 0.46
CA ARG A 35 -27.75 12.60 -0.57
C ARG A 35 -27.68 11.08 -0.40
N GLU A 36 -26.51 10.53 -0.08
CA GLU A 36 -26.35 9.10 0.15
C GLU A 36 -26.98 8.65 1.48
N ALA A 37 -27.00 9.52 2.50
CA ALA A 37 -27.73 9.29 3.75
C ALA A 37 -29.25 9.19 3.49
N ARG A 38 -29.85 10.16 2.78
CA ARG A 38 -31.28 10.14 2.42
C ARG A 38 -31.68 8.89 1.63
N LYS A 39 -30.89 8.49 0.62
CA LYS A 39 -31.14 7.26 -0.14
C LYS A 39 -31.11 5.99 0.72
N LYS A 40 -30.27 5.97 1.77
CA LYS A 40 -30.20 4.84 2.70
C LYS A 40 -31.41 4.82 3.62
N GLU A 41 -31.87 5.99 4.08
CA GLU A 41 -33.08 6.16 4.89
C GLU A 41 -34.32 5.70 4.11
N GLU A 42 -34.52 6.19 2.89
CA GLU A 42 -35.62 5.78 1.99
C GLU A 42 -35.63 4.26 1.74
N LYS A 43 -34.45 3.65 1.53
CA LYS A 43 -34.31 2.20 1.36
C LYS A 43 -34.47 1.40 2.66
N SER A 44 -34.21 2.00 3.82
CA SER A 44 -34.46 1.34 5.11
C SER A 44 -35.94 1.39 5.45
N GLU A 45 -36.65 2.46 5.12
CA GLU A 45 -38.11 2.58 5.31
C GLU A 45 -38.86 1.56 4.43
N GLU A 46 -38.47 1.42 3.15
CA GLU A 46 -39.02 0.36 2.26
C GLU A 46 -38.68 -1.09 2.71
N LYS A 47 -37.64 -1.25 3.53
CA LYS A 47 -37.23 -2.55 4.09
C LYS A 47 -37.82 -2.82 5.48
N GLU A 48 -38.08 -1.80 6.28
CA GLU A 48 -38.79 -1.89 7.55
C GLU A 48 -40.27 -2.29 7.33
N GLU A 49 -40.90 -1.87 6.24
CA GLU A 49 -42.19 -2.43 5.80
C GLU A 49 -42.13 -3.93 5.42
N LYS A 50 -40.94 -4.52 5.31
CA LYS A 50 -40.72 -5.92 4.88
C LYS A 50 -39.94 -6.80 5.85
N LYS A 51 -39.51 -6.32 7.02
CA LYS A 51 -38.80 -7.13 8.02
C LYS A 51 -39.15 -6.71 9.44
N GLU A 52 -40.22 -7.31 9.97
CA GLU A 52 -40.32 -7.58 11.39
C GLU A 52 -39.42 -8.80 11.69
N GLN A 53 -38.58 -8.70 12.71
CA GLN A 53 -37.64 -9.71 13.25
C GLN A 53 -36.29 -9.85 12.52
N GLU A 54 -35.30 -9.06 12.97
CA GLU A 54 -34.10 -9.57 13.66
C GLU A 54 -33.28 -8.36 14.14
N SER A 55 -33.24 -8.19 15.47
CA SER A 55 -32.44 -7.16 16.13
C SER A 55 -31.01 -7.62 16.29
N GLU A 56 -30.04 -6.86 15.79
CA GLU A 56 -28.78 -6.63 16.48
C GLU A 56 -27.97 -5.49 15.82
N THR A 57 -27.33 -4.70 16.68
CA THR A 57 -26.41 -3.58 16.42
C THR A 57 -27.01 -2.23 16.01
N MET A 58 -27.58 -1.56 17.02
CA MET A 58 -27.98 -0.16 17.00
C MET A 58 -26.76 0.79 17.10
N THR A 59 -25.97 0.93 16.03
CA THR A 59 -24.91 1.97 15.94
C THR A 59 -24.59 2.41 14.49
N SER A 60 -25.59 2.59 13.63
CA SER A 60 -25.37 2.91 12.20
C SER A 60 -26.03 4.19 11.68
N LYS A 61 -26.38 5.15 12.54
CA LYS A 61 -27.13 6.34 12.08
C LYS A 61 -26.31 7.56 11.61
N ASN A 62 -24.98 7.47 11.46
CA ASN A 62 -24.24 8.55 10.77
C ASN A 62 -22.82 8.16 10.30
N LYS A 63 -22.67 7.03 9.59
CA LYS A 63 -21.36 6.65 9.07
C LYS A 63 -21.05 7.46 7.80
N GLN A 64 -20.23 8.51 7.96
CA GLN A 64 -19.66 9.27 6.85
C GLN A 64 -18.89 8.32 5.91
N ILE A 65 -19.02 8.54 4.61
CA ILE A 65 -18.30 7.76 3.60
C ILE A 65 -16.98 8.46 3.27
N TYR A 66 -15.92 7.65 3.14
CA TYR A 66 -14.58 8.11 2.77
C TYR A 66 -14.05 7.23 1.65
N PRO A 67 -13.26 7.77 0.70
CA PRO A 67 -12.51 6.93 -0.21
C PRO A 67 -11.46 6.15 0.57
N LYS A 68 -11.22 4.89 0.16
CA LYS A 68 -10.08 4.13 0.65
C LYS A 68 -8.87 4.32 -0.25
N ALA A 69 -7.69 4.40 0.35
CA ALA A 69 -6.41 4.42 -0.35
C ALA A 69 -5.50 3.28 0.11
N VAL A 70 -4.63 2.83 -0.80
CA VAL A 70 -3.53 1.93 -0.47
C VAL A 70 -2.32 2.81 -0.15
N LEU A 71 -1.82 2.74 1.08
CA LEU A 71 -0.61 3.42 1.49
C LEU A 71 0.58 2.52 1.16
N LEU A 72 1.52 3.03 0.34
CA LEU A 72 2.59 2.23 -0.22
C LEU A 72 3.89 2.42 0.57
N ALA A 73 4.50 1.30 0.95
CA ALA A 73 5.89 1.26 1.40
C ALA A 73 6.85 1.26 0.20
N LEU A 74 8.14 1.42 0.48
CA LEU A 74 9.21 1.25 -0.50
C LEU A 74 10.43 0.62 0.19
N ASP A 75 10.74 -0.62 -0.18
CA ASP A 75 11.85 -1.40 0.38
C ASP A 75 13.20 -0.85 -0.11
N GLU A 76 14.27 -1.27 0.56
CA GLU A 76 15.64 -0.91 0.20
C GLU A 76 16.09 -1.58 -1.10
N VAL A 77 17.21 -1.11 -1.65
CA VAL A 77 17.96 -1.81 -2.70
C VAL A 77 18.61 -3.05 -2.10
N TYR A 78 18.52 -4.19 -2.80
CA TYR A 78 19.26 -5.40 -2.44
C TYR A 78 20.16 -5.83 -3.60
N SER A 79 21.38 -6.23 -3.26
CA SER A 79 22.28 -6.90 -4.21
C SER A 79 21.67 -8.22 -4.71
N VAL A 80 22.20 -8.73 -5.82
CA VAL A 80 21.83 -10.05 -6.37
C VAL A 80 22.09 -11.21 -5.39
N ASN A 81 22.87 -10.99 -4.34
CA ASN A 81 23.17 -11.96 -3.28
C ASN A 81 22.23 -11.83 -2.07
N GLY A 82 21.22 -10.95 -2.13
CA GLY A 82 20.25 -10.75 -1.05
C GLY A 82 20.74 -9.90 0.12
N VAL A 83 21.87 -9.18 -0.06
CA VAL A 83 22.38 -8.22 0.92
C VAL A 83 21.75 -6.85 0.67
N SER A 84 21.15 -6.25 1.69
CA SER A 84 20.64 -4.86 1.64
C SER A 84 21.78 -3.86 1.41
N GLU A 85 21.52 -2.85 0.57
CA GLU A 85 22.45 -1.77 0.23
C GLU A 85 21.82 -0.39 0.58
N PRO A 86 21.76 0.02 1.86
CA PRO A 86 21.13 1.27 2.26
C PRO A 86 21.81 2.51 1.66
N ASN A 87 23.13 2.45 1.43
CA ASN A 87 23.88 3.53 0.80
C ASN A 87 23.52 3.74 -0.68
N HIS A 88 22.91 2.75 -1.33
CA HIS A 88 22.42 2.83 -2.70
C HIS A 88 20.90 3.07 -2.74
N THR A 89 20.24 3.17 -1.59
CA THR A 89 18.80 3.38 -1.48
C THR A 89 18.50 4.87 -1.37
N SER A 90 18.01 5.48 -2.45
CA SER A 90 17.69 6.93 -2.46
C SER A 90 16.46 7.28 -1.63
N VAL A 91 15.45 6.40 -1.59
CA VAL A 91 14.24 6.54 -0.78
C VAL A 91 13.89 5.21 -0.16
N HIS A 92 13.64 5.22 1.15
CA HIS A 92 13.14 4.07 1.88
C HIS A 92 11.93 4.50 2.70
N THR A 93 10.86 3.72 2.62
CA THR A 93 9.69 3.84 3.50
C THR A 93 9.43 2.46 4.08
N PRO A 94 9.86 2.19 5.33
CA PRO A 94 9.71 0.88 5.96
C PRO A 94 8.26 0.41 5.96
N ASN A 95 8.03 -0.88 5.78
CA ASN A 95 6.68 -1.43 5.81
C ASN A 95 6.04 -1.23 7.19
N GLU A 96 6.83 -1.32 8.26
CA GLU A 96 6.41 -1.13 9.65
C GLU A 96 5.85 0.28 9.90
N TYR A 97 6.38 1.28 9.20
CA TYR A 97 5.87 2.65 9.24
C TYR A 97 4.47 2.74 8.61
N VAL A 98 4.28 2.08 7.47
CA VAL A 98 2.97 2.01 6.79
C VAL A 98 1.96 1.23 7.63
N GLU A 99 2.36 0.11 8.23
CA GLU A 99 1.52 -0.68 9.16
C GLU A 99 0.99 0.21 10.29
N LYS A 100 1.86 0.96 10.95
CA LYS A 100 1.49 1.86 12.06
C LYS A 100 0.39 2.85 11.64
N ILE A 101 0.50 3.46 10.46
CA ILE A 101 -0.49 4.43 9.97
C ILE A 101 -1.80 3.73 9.59
N VAL A 102 -1.75 2.55 8.98
CA VAL A 102 -2.94 1.79 8.60
C VAL A 102 -3.71 1.32 9.83
N ASP A 103 -3.02 0.87 10.88
CA ASP A 103 -3.63 0.45 12.14
C ASP A 103 -4.33 1.62 12.85
N GLU A 104 -3.80 2.83 12.69
CA GLU A 104 -4.40 4.04 13.26
C GLU A 104 -5.61 4.57 12.45
N PHE A 105 -5.56 4.48 11.12
CA PHE A 105 -6.62 4.98 10.23
C PHE A 105 -7.19 3.90 9.29
N PRO A 106 -7.68 2.75 9.79
CA PRO A 106 -8.09 1.60 8.96
C PRO A 106 -9.36 1.86 8.12
N HIS A 107 -10.09 2.92 8.45
CA HIS A 107 -11.25 3.37 7.70
C HIS A 107 -10.87 4.09 6.40
N ILE A 108 -9.65 4.63 6.31
CA ILE A 108 -9.12 5.35 5.13
C ILE A 108 -8.06 4.51 4.41
N PHE A 109 -7.10 3.95 5.14
CA PHE A 109 -5.95 3.29 4.53
C PHE A 109 -6.05 1.76 4.52
N ALA A 110 -5.44 1.18 3.49
CA ALA A 110 -5.07 -0.22 3.41
C ALA A 110 -3.56 -0.31 3.17
N CYS A 111 -2.93 -1.37 3.67
CA CYS A 111 -1.50 -1.59 3.49
C CYS A 111 -1.19 -2.01 2.04
N GLY A 112 -0.19 -1.35 1.44
CA GLY A 112 0.52 -1.84 0.27
C GLY A 112 2.01 -1.97 0.61
N ALA A 113 2.45 -3.21 0.79
CA ALA A 113 3.82 -3.50 1.20
C ALA A 113 4.78 -3.33 0.01
N SER A 114 6.06 -3.16 0.30
CA SER A 114 7.14 -3.26 -0.68
C SER A 114 8.14 -4.28 -0.15
N ILE A 115 8.42 -5.29 -0.97
CA ILE A 115 9.28 -6.41 -0.59
C ILE A 115 10.17 -6.67 -1.78
N HIS A 116 11.47 -6.49 -1.61
CA HIS A 116 12.44 -6.77 -2.66
C HIS A 116 12.48 -8.28 -2.98
N PRO A 117 12.55 -8.74 -4.24
CA PRO A 117 12.57 -10.17 -4.55
C PRO A 117 13.89 -10.87 -4.20
N TYR A 118 15.02 -10.14 -4.19
CA TYR A 118 16.33 -10.74 -3.94
C TYR A 118 16.67 -11.01 -2.48
N ARG A 119 15.92 -10.46 -1.53
CA ARG A 119 16.13 -10.75 -0.10
C ARG A 119 15.78 -12.21 0.20
N GLU A 120 16.48 -12.81 1.15
CA GLU A 120 16.30 -14.24 1.47
C GLU A 120 14.91 -14.57 2.03
N ASP A 121 14.31 -13.64 2.78
CA ASP A 121 13.02 -13.81 3.48
C ASP A 121 11.82 -13.25 2.68
N CYS A 122 11.94 -13.14 1.34
CA CYS A 122 10.96 -12.43 0.52
C CYS A 122 9.58 -13.12 0.56
N VAL A 123 9.55 -14.45 0.54
CA VAL A 123 8.32 -15.25 0.55
C VAL A 123 7.66 -15.20 1.92
N GLU A 124 8.43 -15.31 2.99
CA GLU A 124 7.96 -15.19 4.37
C GLU A 124 7.31 -13.83 4.60
N LYS A 125 7.94 -12.75 4.09
CA LYS A 125 7.34 -11.42 4.14
C LYS A 125 6.06 -11.32 3.31
N LEU A 126 6.00 -11.90 2.12
CA LEU A 126 4.76 -11.91 1.32
C LEU A 126 3.62 -12.57 2.10
N GLN A 127 3.88 -13.70 2.74
CA GLN A 127 2.92 -14.41 3.57
C GLN A 127 2.48 -13.57 4.78
N TYR A 128 3.43 -12.95 5.48
CA TYR A 128 3.15 -12.07 6.62
C TYR A 128 2.21 -10.92 6.22
N TYR A 129 2.53 -10.20 5.14
CA TYR A 129 1.70 -9.08 4.69
C TYR A 129 0.35 -9.52 4.14
N LYS A 130 0.27 -10.68 3.47
CA LYS A 130 -1.02 -11.25 3.06
C LYS A 130 -1.92 -11.53 4.27
N GLN A 131 -1.38 -12.10 5.34
CA GLN A 131 -2.13 -12.37 6.59
C GLN A 131 -2.62 -11.08 7.26
N LYS A 132 -1.87 -9.98 7.14
CA LYS A 132 -2.27 -8.63 7.57
C LYS A 132 -3.32 -7.97 6.66
N GLY A 133 -3.75 -8.64 5.59
CA GLY A 133 -4.75 -8.12 4.65
C GLY A 133 -4.19 -7.23 3.54
N CYS A 134 -2.85 -7.17 3.39
CA CYS A 134 -2.23 -6.55 2.23
C CYS A 134 -2.61 -7.33 0.96
N LYS A 135 -2.91 -6.59 -0.11
CA LYS A 135 -3.23 -7.16 -1.42
C LYS A 135 -2.28 -6.70 -2.52
N VAL A 136 -1.46 -5.69 -2.25
CA VAL A 136 -0.65 -5.01 -3.25
C VAL A 136 0.80 -4.98 -2.77
N ILE A 137 1.70 -5.45 -3.63
CA ILE A 137 3.14 -5.33 -3.44
C ILE A 137 3.66 -4.29 -4.41
N LYS A 138 4.46 -3.35 -3.91
CA LYS A 138 4.98 -2.21 -4.67
C LYS A 138 6.44 -2.43 -5.02
N TRP A 139 6.76 -2.32 -6.31
CA TRP A 139 8.14 -2.21 -6.82
C TRP A 139 8.37 -0.92 -7.61
N LEU A 140 9.60 -0.45 -7.56
CA LEU A 140 10.23 0.50 -8.49
C LEU A 140 11.53 -0.17 -9.01
N PRO A 141 11.45 -1.06 -10.01
CA PRO A 141 12.58 -1.92 -10.38
C PRO A 141 13.89 -1.18 -10.63
N ASN A 142 13.82 -0.04 -11.33
CA ASN A 142 15.00 0.77 -11.65
C ASN A 142 15.68 1.36 -10.40
N SER A 143 14.90 1.92 -9.47
CA SER A 143 15.44 2.51 -8.23
C SER A 143 15.76 1.48 -7.16
N MET A 144 15.18 0.28 -7.24
CA MET A 144 15.42 -0.82 -6.31
C MET A 144 16.53 -1.78 -6.78
N GLY A 145 16.98 -1.69 -8.04
CA GLY A 145 17.95 -2.63 -8.61
C GLY A 145 17.36 -4.01 -8.93
N ILE A 146 16.06 -4.09 -9.18
CA ILE A 146 15.37 -5.32 -9.56
C ILE A 146 15.44 -5.46 -11.07
N ASP A 147 15.89 -6.63 -11.54
CA ASP A 147 15.68 -7.07 -12.91
C ASP A 147 14.44 -7.98 -12.93
N PRO A 148 13.28 -7.52 -13.43
CA PRO A 148 12.07 -8.33 -13.45
C PRO A 148 12.17 -9.59 -14.33
N ALA A 149 13.15 -9.66 -15.24
CA ALA A 149 13.36 -10.82 -16.10
C ALA A 149 14.36 -11.83 -15.50
N SER A 150 14.98 -11.50 -14.37
CA SER A 150 15.92 -12.39 -13.69
C SER A 150 15.19 -13.59 -13.10
N SER A 151 15.77 -14.79 -13.28
CA SER A 151 15.25 -16.01 -12.64
C SER A 151 15.27 -15.96 -11.10
N LYS A 152 15.96 -14.97 -10.52
CA LYS A 152 15.89 -14.68 -9.08
C LYS A 152 14.51 -14.17 -8.66
N CYS A 153 13.68 -13.67 -9.57
CA CYS A 153 12.33 -13.22 -9.26
C CYS A 153 11.29 -14.35 -9.34
N ASP A 154 11.64 -15.52 -9.90
CA ASP A 154 10.69 -16.60 -10.18
C ASP A 154 9.96 -17.08 -8.93
N HIS A 155 10.69 -17.39 -7.86
CA HIS A 155 10.12 -17.83 -6.59
C HIS A 155 9.22 -16.76 -5.95
N PHE A 156 9.54 -15.48 -6.15
CA PHE A 156 8.72 -14.37 -5.68
C PHE A 156 7.40 -14.30 -6.45
N TYR A 157 7.44 -14.42 -7.78
CA TYR A 157 6.24 -14.44 -8.62
C TYR A 157 5.35 -15.66 -8.36
N GLU A 158 5.95 -16.83 -8.17
CA GLU A 158 5.23 -18.05 -7.76
C GLU A 158 4.50 -17.83 -6.44
N ALA A 159 5.19 -17.34 -5.41
CA ALA A 159 4.58 -17.04 -4.12
C ALA A 159 3.48 -15.98 -4.22
N MET A 160 3.66 -14.91 -5.00
CA MET A 160 2.61 -13.90 -5.22
C MET A 160 1.37 -14.50 -5.87
N LYS A 161 1.55 -15.39 -6.85
CA LYS A 161 0.46 -16.07 -7.54
C LYS A 161 -0.31 -16.99 -6.58
N GLU A 162 0.39 -17.79 -5.79
CA GLU A 162 -0.21 -18.67 -4.78
C GLU A 162 -0.98 -17.88 -3.71
N LEU A 163 -0.44 -16.73 -3.31
CA LEU A 163 -1.06 -15.85 -2.31
C LEU A 163 -2.12 -14.92 -2.88
N ASP A 164 -2.39 -14.93 -4.20
CA ASP A 164 -3.32 -13.99 -4.85
C ASP A 164 -3.00 -12.53 -4.47
N LEU A 165 -1.74 -12.13 -4.71
CA LEU A 165 -1.22 -10.78 -4.49
C LEU A 165 -1.03 -10.06 -5.81
N ILE A 166 -1.28 -8.75 -5.82
CA ILE A 166 -1.13 -7.87 -6.99
C ILE A 166 0.24 -7.21 -6.95
N LEU A 167 0.99 -7.30 -8.04
CA LEU A 167 2.23 -6.55 -8.21
C LEU A 167 1.94 -5.18 -8.86
N LEU A 168 2.18 -4.12 -8.11
CA LEU A 168 2.19 -2.75 -8.61
C LEU A 168 3.63 -2.35 -8.94
N SER A 169 4.07 -2.61 -10.17
CA SER A 169 5.39 -2.20 -10.64
C SER A 169 5.30 -0.84 -11.36
N HIS A 170 6.18 0.10 -11.01
CA HIS A 170 6.40 1.27 -11.88
C HIS A 170 7.38 0.88 -12.99
N THR A 171 7.22 1.45 -14.18
CA THR A 171 8.10 1.20 -15.32
C THR A 171 8.36 2.53 -16.03
N GLY A 172 9.61 2.79 -16.43
CA GLY A 172 10.02 4.00 -17.13
C GLY A 172 11.21 4.69 -16.45
N ALA A 173 11.74 5.73 -17.10
CA ALA A 173 12.77 6.56 -16.47
C ALA A 173 12.14 7.35 -15.32
N GLU A 174 12.64 7.18 -14.11
CA GLU A 174 12.13 7.87 -12.94
C GLU A 174 12.94 9.15 -12.72
N HIS A 175 12.42 10.30 -13.16
CA HIS A 175 13.13 11.57 -13.00
C HIS A 175 13.13 12.12 -11.56
N ALA A 176 12.42 11.45 -10.64
CA ALA A 176 12.27 11.86 -9.25
C ALA A 176 13.18 11.10 -8.27
N LEU A 177 13.78 9.99 -8.72
CA LEU A 177 14.66 9.13 -7.94
C LEU A 177 15.91 8.83 -8.76
N ASP A 178 17.04 8.58 -8.09
CA ASP A 178 18.23 8.14 -8.81
C ASP A 178 18.01 6.70 -9.31
N ASP A 179 18.38 6.44 -10.56
CA ASP A 179 18.38 5.09 -11.13
C ASP A 179 19.52 4.29 -10.49
N ALA A 180 19.24 3.09 -9.98
CA ALA A 180 20.29 2.23 -9.42
C ALA A 180 21.22 1.67 -10.52
N SER A 181 20.80 1.69 -11.80
CA SER A 181 21.65 1.51 -13.00
C SER A 181 20.85 1.61 -14.32
N SER A 182 21.52 1.99 -15.41
CA SER A 182 20.93 2.14 -16.76
C SER A 182 20.69 0.79 -17.44
N PHE A 183 19.49 0.21 -17.32
CA PHE A 183 19.04 -0.89 -18.18
C PHE A 183 17.58 -0.72 -18.62
N PHE A 184 17.33 -1.05 -19.88
CA PHE A 184 16.07 -0.84 -20.59
C PHE A 184 15.04 -1.89 -20.17
N VAL A 185 13.94 -1.48 -19.54
CA VAL A 185 12.87 -2.41 -19.11
C VAL A 185 11.87 -2.62 -20.25
N PHE A 186 11.72 -3.86 -20.71
CA PHE A 186 10.62 -4.28 -21.58
C PHE A 186 9.43 -4.69 -20.70
N CYS A 187 8.29 -4.00 -20.86
CA CYS A 187 7.06 -4.27 -20.12
C CYS A 187 6.40 -5.56 -20.64
N CYS A 188 6.15 -6.53 -19.76
CA CYS A 188 5.28 -7.67 -20.04
C CYS A 188 4.17 -7.70 -18.97
N CYS A 189 2.96 -7.29 -19.37
CA CYS A 189 1.75 -7.58 -18.60
C CYS A 189 1.41 -9.06 -18.79
N CYS A 190 1.61 -9.88 -17.75
CA CYS A 190 0.93 -11.16 -17.67
C CYS A 190 -0.48 -10.94 -17.09
N CYS A 191 -1.48 -11.11 -17.96
CA CYS A 191 -2.89 -11.27 -17.60
C CYS A 191 -3.18 -12.69 -17.09
#